data_AF-G4ZWB3-F1
#
_entry.id   AF-G4ZWB3-F1
#
_cell.length_a   1.000
_cell.length_b   1.000
_cell.length_c   1.000
_cell.angle_alpha   90.00
_cell.angle_beta   90.00
_cell.angle_gamma   90.00
#
_symmetry.space_group_name_H-M   'P 1'
#
loop_
_entity.id
_entity.type
_entity.pdbx_description
1 polymer ?
#
loop_
_entity_poly.entity_id
_entity_poly.type
_entity_poly.pdbx_seq_one_letter_code
_entity_poly.pdbx_strand_id
1 'polypeptide(L)'
;STMASALLESYKQWADGMDVMLMDWVDPTLRYRQSPMQDYFLADFATVFALCVGYLTFVVVGTLVMKSGMPALNTAPLQFIYNPIQVVLCSYMTVEAILQARRNDYSATPCNAFNHENPVMGNLMYIFYLSKVLDFCDTFFIVMGKKWKQLSVLHVYHHVTVFFCYWANFRTSYDGDLYVTIVLNGGVHAIMYMYYFVSSHTRQIWWKPYLTTVQMIQFLLMNAQGYLMVSRSCPGMPYKISVMYLIYVQSLFWLFMNFFVVNYCLSSRKTPKAVEADKEKKTL
;
A
#
# COMPACT_ATOMS: atom_id res chain seq x y z
N SER A 1 -5.16 -37.18 -2.98
CA SER A 1 -4.27 -36.33 -2.16
C SER A 1 -2.89 -36.13 -2.81
N THR A 2 -2.34 -37.11 -3.54
CA THR A 2 -1.01 -37.08 -4.18
C THR A 2 -0.81 -36.06 -5.31
N MET A 3 -1.83 -35.79 -6.13
CA MET A 3 -1.71 -34.81 -7.23
C MET A 3 -1.65 -33.36 -6.72
N ALA A 4 -2.46 -33.02 -5.72
CA ALA A 4 -2.48 -31.68 -5.14
C ALA A 4 -1.17 -31.36 -4.39
N SER A 5 -0.62 -32.34 -3.67
CA SER A 5 0.70 -32.18 -3.03
C SER A 5 1.82 -32.01 -4.05
N ALA A 6 1.81 -32.78 -5.15
CA ALA A 6 2.80 -32.65 -6.21
C ALA A 6 2.73 -31.29 -6.92
N LEU A 7 1.52 -30.78 -7.18
CA LEU A 7 1.33 -29.43 -7.73
C LEU A 7 1.83 -28.34 -6.77
N LEU A 8 1.53 -28.46 -5.48
CA LEU A 8 2.00 -27.51 -4.47
C LEU A 8 3.53 -27.51 -4.36
N GLU A 9 4.15 -28.68 -4.42
CA GLU A 9 5.61 -28.81 -4.39
C GLU A 9 6.26 -28.22 -5.63
N SER A 10 5.73 -28.51 -6.83
CA SER A 10 6.19 -27.90 -8.07
C SER A 10 6.04 -26.37 -8.06
N TYR A 11 4.94 -25.87 -7.51
CA TYR A 11 4.72 -24.43 -7.34
C TYR A 11 5.77 -23.80 -6.42
N LYS A 12 6.03 -24.41 -5.27
CA LYS A 12 7.04 -23.92 -4.32
C LYS A 12 8.44 -23.91 -4.95
N GLN A 13 8.84 -24.98 -5.63
CA GLN A 13 10.14 -25.03 -6.32
C GLN A 13 10.30 -23.92 -7.36
N TRP A 14 9.27 -23.66 -8.16
CA TRP A 14 9.29 -22.53 -9.10
C TRP A 14 9.38 -21.19 -8.37
N ALA A 15 8.59 -21.01 -7.32
CA ALA A 15 8.53 -19.77 -6.56
C ALA A 15 9.87 -19.48 -5.85
N ASP A 16 10.53 -20.49 -5.29
CA ASP A 16 11.85 -20.36 -4.67
C ASP A 16 12.90 -19.94 -5.72
N GLY A 17 12.82 -20.50 -6.93
CA GLY A 17 13.67 -20.07 -8.05
C GLY A 17 13.44 -18.61 -8.46
N MET A 18 12.19 -18.14 -8.44
CA MET A 18 11.85 -16.74 -8.69
C MET A 18 12.28 -15.81 -7.56
N ASP A 19 12.17 -16.25 -6.32
CA ASP A 19 12.64 -15.51 -5.15
C ASP A 19 14.13 -15.18 -5.28
N VAL A 20 14.96 -16.20 -5.51
CA VAL A 20 16.41 -16.05 -5.71
C VAL A 20 16.70 -15.17 -6.91
N MET A 21 16.07 -15.43 -8.06
CA MET A 21 16.29 -14.63 -9.27
C MET A 21 15.98 -13.14 -9.06
N LEU A 22 14.86 -12.82 -8.40
CA LEU A 22 14.45 -11.45 -8.14
C LEU A 22 15.37 -10.80 -7.12
N MET A 23 15.67 -11.47 -6.00
CA MET A 23 16.48 -10.90 -4.93
C MET A 23 17.94 -10.71 -5.34
N ASP A 24 18.55 -11.67 -6.05
CA ASP A 24 19.90 -11.55 -6.61
C ASP A 24 19.96 -10.43 -7.67
N TRP A 25 18.87 -10.23 -8.44
CA TRP A 25 18.80 -9.10 -9.36
C TRP A 25 18.68 -7.77 -8.63
N VAL A 26 17.83 -7.65 -7.60
CA VAL A 26 17.63 -6.41 -6.82
C VAL A 26 18.87 -6.05 -6.01
N ASP A 27 19.45 -7.03 -5.32
CA ASP A 27 20.66 -6.90 -4.50
C ASP A 27 21.74 -7.91 -4.95
N PRO A 28 22.54 -7.56 -5.97
CA PRO A 28 23.64 -8.41 -6.42
C PRO A 28 24.74 -8.65 -5.37
N THR A 29 24.73 -7.89 -4.26
CA THR A 29 25.70 -8.05 -3.17
C THR A 29 25.28 -9.14 -2.18
N LEU A 30 24.08 -9.70 -2.35
CA LEU A 30 23.51 -10.79 -1.54
C LEU A 30 23.37 -10.46 -0.05
N ARG A 31 23.42 -9.17 0.33
CA ARG A 31 23.29 -8.73 1.72
C ARG A 31 21.87 -8.91 2.24
N TYR A 32 20.87 -8.98 1.36
CA TYR A 32 19.51 -9.36 1.71
C TYR A 32 19.44 -10.72 2.45
N ARG A 33 20.42 -11.63 2.19
CA ARG A 33 20.55 -12.94 2.87
C ARG A 33 21.03 -12.85 4.32
N GLN A 34 21.38 -11.66 4.81
CA GLN A 34 21.72 -11.43 6.21
C GLN A 34 20.51 -10.99 7.04
N SER A 35 19.37 -10.75 6.41
CA SER A 35 18.16 -10.29 7.11
C SER A 35 17.69 -11.33 8.14
N PRO A 36 17.53 -10.94 9.42
CA PRO A 36 17.02 -11.86 10.44
C PRO A 36 15.55 -12.21 10.24
N MET A 37 14.88 -11.57 9.28
CA MET A 37 13.43 -11.68 9.04
C MET A 37 13.09 -12.48 7.77
N GLN A 38 14.08 -13.17 7.16
CA GLN A 38 13.88 -13.93 5.93
C GLN A 38 12.82 -15.03 6.06
N ASP A 39 12.78 -15.69 7.22
CA ASP A 39 11.88 -16.82 7.48
C ASP A 39 10.60 -16.39 8.19
N TYR A 40 10.34 -15.08 8.27
CA TYR A 40 9.09 -14.59 8.86
C TYR A 40 7.89 -15.02 8.01
N PHE A 41 6.73 -15.08 8.66
CA PHE A 41 5.49 -15.43 7.98
C PHE A 41 5.19 -14.44 6.83
N LEU A 42 4.80 -14.96 5.66
CA LEU A 42 4.60 -14.20 4.41
C LEU A 42 5.86 -13.52 3.84
N ALA A 43 7.06 -13.90 4.26
CA ALA A 43 8.30 -13.36 3.69
C ALA A 43 8.69 -14.01 2.35
N ASP A 44 8.20 -15.23 2.08
CA ASP A 44 8.55 -16.01 0.89
C ASP A 44 7.77 -15.55 -0.36
N PHE A 45 8.41 -15.59 -1.52
CA PHE A 45 7.77 -15.21 -2.79
C PHE A 45 6.53 -16.06 -3.11
N ALA A 46 6.53 -17.34 -2.76
CA ALA A 46 5.41 -18.24 -3.07
C ALA A 46 4.12 -17.73 -2.41
N THR A 47 4.18 -17.32 -1.15
CA THR A 47 2.99 -16.81 -0.46
C THR A 47 2.59 -15.44 -0.98
N VAL A 48 3.55 -14.55 -1.24
CA VAL A 48 3.27 -13.21 -1.80
C VAL A 48 2.62 -13.28 -3.17
N PHE A 49 3.16 -14.11 -4.05
CA PHE A 49 2.60 -14.31 -5.39
C PHE A 49 1.18 -14.88 -5.30
N ALA A 50 0.96 -15.89 -4.45
CA ALA A 50 -0.37 -16.47 -4.24
C ALA A 50 -1.37 -15.43 -3.71
N LEU A 51 -0.96 -14.54 -2.79
CA LEU A 51 -1.80 -13.46 -2.27
C LEU A 51 -2.13 -12.42 -3.34
N CYS A 52 -1.16 -12.02 -4.18
CA CYS A 52 -1.40 -11.11 -5.31
C CYS A 52 -2.39 -11.70 -6.32
N VAL A 53 -2.18 -12.95 -6.73
CA VAL A 53 -3.08 -13.65 -7.66
C VAL A 53 -4.46 -13.86 -7.03
N GLY A 54 -4.52 -14.23 -5.76
CA GLY A 54 -5.76 -14.40 -5.00
C GLY A 54 -6.54 -13.09 -4.90
N TYR A 55 -5.87 -11.98 -4.62
CA TYR A 55 -6.46 -10.64 -4.59
C TYR A 55 -7.07 -10.25 -5.95
N LEU A 56 -6.31 -10.39 -7.04
CA LEU A 56 -6.81 -10.08 -8.38
C LEU A 56 -7.97 -11.00 -8.79
N THR A 57 -7.86 -12.29 -8.47
CA THR A 57 -8.93 -13.27 -8.71
C THR A 57 -10.18 -12.87 -7.95
N PHE A 58 -10.06 -12.49 -6.68
CA PHE A 58 -11.18 -12.00 -5.88
C PHE A 58 -11.82 -10.75 -6.50
N VAL A 59 -11.02 -9.78 -6.96
CA VAL A 59 -11.54 -8.58 -7.61
C VAL A 59 -12.34 -8.93 -8.85
N VAL A 60 -11.82 -9.78 -9.73
CA VAL A 60 -12.49 -10.16 -10.98
C VAL A 60 -13.72 -11.03 -10.71
N VAL A 61 -13.53 -12.18 -10.06
CA VAL A 61 -14.61 -13.16 -9.82
C VAL A 61 -15.66 -12.58 -8.88
N GLY A 62 -15.24 -11.94 -7.79
CA GLY A 62 -16.15 -11.28 -6.84
C GLY A 62 -16.97 -10.18 -7.51
N THR A 63 -16.38 -9.40 -8.41
CA THR A 63 -17.13 -8.41 -9.20
C THR A 63 -18.15 -9.06 -10.11
N LEU A 64 -17.78 -10.15 -10.81
CA LEU A 64 -18.70 -10.88 -11.70
C LEU A 64 -19.89 -11.48 -10.93
N VAL A 65 -19.61 -12.16 -9.82
CA VAL A 65 -20.63 -12.78 -8.96
C VAL A 65 -21.57 -11.74 -8.34
N MET A 66 -21.03 -10.62 -7.85
CA MET A 66 -21.86 -9.56 -7.29
C MET A 66 -22.68 -8.82 -8.35
N LYS A 67 -22.22 -8.79 -9.61
CA LYS A 67 -22.98 -8.26 -10.74
C LYS A 67 -24.02 -9.25 -11.29
N SER A 68 -23.86 -10.56 -11.07
CA SER A 68 -24.80 -11.59 -11.55
C SER A 68 -26.09 -11.71 -10.73
N GLY A 69 -26.29 -10.86 -9.71
CA GLY A 69 -27.58 -10.75 -9.00
C GLY A 69 -27.52 -10.93 -7.49
N MET A 70 -26.37 -11.26 -6.90
CA MET A 70 -26.23 -11.41 -5.44
C MET A 70 -26.59 -10.11 -4.70
N PRO A 71 -27.31 -10.14 -3.56
CA PRO A 71 -27.60 -8.94 -2.79
C PRO A 71 -26.32 -8.31 -2.22
N ALA A 72 -26.30 -6.98 -2.08
CA ALA A 72 -25.18 -6.30 -1.42
C ALA A 72 -25.15 -6.69 0.07
N LEU A 73 -23.97 -7.04 0.58
CA LEU A 73 -23.81 -7.34 2.01
C LEU A 73 -23.71 -6.04 2.81
N ASN A 74 -24.36 -6.01 3.98
CA ASN A 74 -24.16 -4.92 4.92
C ASN A 74 -22.83 -5.09 5.66
N THR A 75 -21.78 -4.50 5.13
CA THR A 75 -20.43 -4.55 5.71
C THR A 75 -20.18 -3.46 6.76
N ALA A 76 -21.18 -2.64 7.12
CA ALA A 76 -21.01 -1.53 8.06
C ALA A 76 -20.54 -1.99 9.46
N PRO A 77 -21.06 -3.09 10.07
CA PRO A 77 -20.58 -3.56 11.36
C PRO A 77 -19.11 -3.99 11.33
N LEU A 78 -18.68 -4.63 10.24
CA LEU A 78 -17.28 -5.00 10.06
C LEU A 78 -16.38 -3.78 9.89
N GLN A 79 -16.82 -2.78 9.11
CA GLN A 79 -16.10 -1.51 8.94
C GLN A 79 -15.99 -0.72 10.24
N PHE A 80 -16.98 -0.81 11.13
CA PHE A 80 -16.96 -0.18 12.45
C PHE A 80 -15.84 -0.72 13.34
N ILE A 81 -15.49 -2.00 13.21
CA ILE A 81 -14.37 -2.62 13.93
C ILE A 81 -13.05 -2.43 13.18
N TYR A 82 -13.07 -2.59 11.86
CA TYR A 82 -11.88 -2.51 11.01
C TYR A 82 -11.23 -1.13 10.99
N ASN A 83 -12.01 -0.07 10.82
CA ASN A 83 -11.44 1.28 10.68
C ASN A 83 -10.69 1.73 11.95
N PRO A 84 -11.21 1.56 13.19
CA PRO A 84 -10.45 1.86 14.40
C PRO A 84 -9.17 1.04 14.56
N ILE A 85 -9.21 -0.26 14.23
CA ILE A 85 -8.02 -1.11 14.26
C ILE A 85 -6.94 -0.55 13.32
N GLN A 86 -7.32 -0.19 12.10
CA GLN A 86 -6.41 0.44 11.14
C GLN A 86 -5.85 1.78 11.64
N VAL A 87 -6.69 2.63 12.25
CA VAL A 87 -6.24 3.89 12.87
C VAL A 87 -5.19 3.62 13.94
N VAL A 88 -5.45 2.69 14.87
CA VAL A 88 -4.53 2.35 15.96
C VAL A 88 -3.23 1.78 15.40
N LEU A 89 -3.31 0.83 14.47
CA LEU A 89 -2.15 0.20 13.85
C LEU A 89 -1.29 1.22 13.11
N CYS A 90 -1.88 2.06 12.26
CA CYS A 90 -1.16 3.08 11.51
C CYS A 90 -0.54 4.15 12.44
N SER A 91 -1.26 4.54 13.50
CA SER A 91 -0.75 5.49 14.49
C SER A 91 0.42 4.88 15.29
N TYR A 92 0.29 3.63 15.72
CA TYR A 92 1.36 2.89 16.39
C TYR A 92 2.61 2.83 15.53
N MET A 93 2.48 2.40 14.27
CA MET A 93 3.63 2.30 13.37
C MET A 93 4.31 3.65 13.15
N THR A 94 3.52 4.71 12.99
CA THR A 94 4.03 6.08 12.79
C THR A 94 4.79 6.57 14.01
N VAL A 95 4.21 6.43 15.20
CA VAL A 95 4.83 6.88 16.46
C VAL A 95 6.08 6.07 16.76
N GLU A 96 6.01 4.75 16.64
CA GLU A 96 7.15 3.87 16.90
C GLU A 96 8.30 4.13 15.93
N ALA A 97 8.03 4.38 14.65
CA ALA A 97 9.06 4.75 13.68
C ALA A 97 9.75 6.06 14.06
N ILE A 98 8.99 7.07 14.51
CA ILE A 98 9.55 8.34 14.97
C ILE A 98 10.40 8.13 16.23
N LEU A 99 9.92 7.35 17.20
CA LEU A 99 10.64 7.10 18.44
C LEU A 99 11.93 6.32 18.21
N GLN A 100 11.91 5.29 17.38
CA GLN A 100 13.10 4.52 17.02
C GLN A 100 14.10 5.36 16.22
N ALA A 101 13.63 6.17 15.28
CA ALA A 101 14.49 7.09 14.53
C ALA A 101 15.18 8.10 15.46
N ARG A 102 14.44 8.65 16.43
CA ARG A 102 14.98 9.59 17.43
C ARG A 102 15.99 8.93 18.37
N ARG A 103 15.76 7.69 18.79
CA ARG A 103 16.66 6.94 19.69
C ARG A 103 17.97 6.52 19.03
N ASN A 104 17.99 6.42 17.70
CA ASN A 104 19.13 5.98 16.91
C ASN A 104 19.70 7.10 16.02
N ASP A 105 19.38 8.36 16.33
CA ASP A 105 19.91 9.56 15.66
C ASP A 105 19.70 9.59 14.13
N TYR A 106 18.59 9.03 13.65
CA TYR A 106 18.24 9.09 12.23
C TYR A 106 17.83 10.52 11.83
N SER A 107 18.34 10.95 10.69
CA SER A 107 18.00 12.19 10.01
C SER A 107 16.82 12.00 9.05
N ALA A 108 16.02 13.06 8.89
CA ALA A 108 14.99 13.14 7.85
C ALA A 108 15.57 13.17 6.43
N THR A 109 16.85 13.53 6.29
CA THR A 109 17.56 13.40 5.00
C THR A 109 18.03 11.96 4.81
N PRO A 110 17.90 11.38 3.61
CA PRO A 110 18.34 10.02 3.35
C PRO A 110 19.83 9.79 3.59
N CYS A 111 20.19 8.50 3.64
CA CYS A 111 21.46 7.90 4.01
C CYS A 111 21.65 7.73 5.52
N ASN A 112 20.57 7.33 6.21
CA ASN A 112 20.65 6.85 7.58
C ASN A 112 21.44 5.54 7.69
N ALA A 113 21.98 5.27 8.88
CA ALA A 113 22.70 4.03 9.14
C ALA A 113 21.79 2.83 8.88
N PHE A 114 22.27 1.87 8.09
CA PHE A 114 21.57 0.66 7.72
C PHE A 114 22.32 -0.55 8.31
N ASN A 115 21.65 -1.37 9.11
CA ASN A 115 22.21 -2.60 9.66
C ASN A 115 21.47 -3.83 9.13
N HIS A 116 22.18 -4.73 8.45
CA HIS A 116 21.58 -5.93 7.89
C HIS A 116 21.24 -6.98 8.95
N GLU A 117 22.09 -7.16 9.96
CA GLU A 117 21.98 -8.23 10.95
C GLU A 117 21.10 -7.84 12.13
N ASN A 118 21.21 -6.58 12.57
CA ASN A 118 20.48 -6.03 13.71
C ASN A 118 19.77 -4.73 13.31
N PRO A 119 18.76 -4.81 12.43
CA PRO A 119 18.05 -3.64 11.93
C PRO A 119 17.23 -2.98 13.03
N VAL A 120 17.31 -1.66 13.13
CA VAL A 120 16.49 -0.88 14.06
C VAL A 120 15.03 -0.97 13.65
N MET A 121 14.74 -0.70 12.37
CA MET A 121 13.37 -0.62 11.85
C MET A 121 12.80 -1.96 11.38
N GLY A 122 13.57 -3.05 11.43
CA GLY A 122 13.20 -4.31 10.77
C GLY A 122 11.84 -4.86 11.20
N ASN A 123 11.62 -5.00 12.51
CA ASN A 123 10.33 -5.50 13.03
C ASN A 123 9.17 -4.57 12.68
N LEU A 124 9.41 -3.25 12.69
CA LEU A 124 8.39 -2.27 12.35
C LEU A 124 8.05 -2.32 10.85
N MET A 125 9.06 -2.49 10.01
CA MET A 125 8.91 -2.71 8.57
C MET A 125 8.11 -3.98 8.28
N TYR A 126 8.32 -5.05 9.05
CA TYR A 126 7.51 -6.26 8.94
C TYR A 126 6.04 -6.02 9.29
N ILE A 127 5.75 -5.33 10.40
CA ILE A 127 4.37 -4.97 10.79
C ILE A 127 3.74 -4.08 9.70
N PHE A 128 4.51 -3.13 9.16
CA PHE A 128 4.07 -2.25 8.08
C PHE A 128 3.77 -3.04 6.79
N TYR A 129 4.61 -4.00 6.43
CA TYR A 129 4.36 -4.93 5.33
C TYR A 129 3.08 -5.73 5.53
N LEU A 130 2.88 -6.33 6.72
CA LEU A 130 1.65 -7.06 7.04
C LEU A 130 0.41 -6.18 6.99
N SER A 131 0.51 -4.89 7.35
CA SER A 131 -0.61 -3.96 7.24
C SER A 131 -1.13 -3.83 5.79
N LYS A 132 -0.26 -3.99 4.78
CA LYS A 132 -0.70 -3.96 3.37
C LYS A 132 -1.61 -5.15 3.01
N VAL A 133 -1.45 -6.30 3.68
CA VAL A 133 -2.39 -7.43 3.55
C VAL A 133 -3.74 -7.07 4.17
N LEU A 134 -3.74 -6.39 5.33
CA LEU A 134 -4.97 -5.89 5.95
C LEU A 134 -5.67 -4.83 5.10
N ASP A 135 -4.93 -4.05 4.31
CA ASP A 135 -5.47 -3.07 3.38
C ASP A 135 -6.26 -3.75 2.22
N PHE A 136 -6.06 -5.05 1.94
CA PHE A 136 -6.90 -5.78 0.97
C PHE A 136 -8.37 -5.89 1.41
N CYS A 137 -8.64 -5.82 2.72
CA CYS A 137 -10.01 -5.79 3.25
C CYS A 137 -10.82 -4.58 2.74
N ASP A 138 -10.17 -3.46 2.41
CA ASP A 138 -10.85 -2.32 1.79
C ASP A 138 -11.52 -2.72 0.48
N THR A 139 -10.82 -3.52 -0.32
CA THR A 139 -11.33 -4.02 -1.59
C THR A 139 -12.47 -5.02 -1.38
N PHE A 140 -12.35 -5.87 -0.37
CA PHE A 140 -13.43 -6.77 0.05
C PHE A 140 -14.71 -6.01 0.38
N PHE A 141 -14.60 -4.96 1.20
CA PHE A 141 -15.75 -4.12 1.55
C PHE A 141 -16.37 -3.40 0.37
N ILE A 142 -15.55 -2.96 -0.59
CA ILE A 142 -16.02 -2.31 -1.82
C ILE A 142 -16.82 -3.29 -2.68
N VAL A 143 -16.28 -4.50 -2.92
CA VAL A 143 -16.91 -5.51 -3.79
C VAL A 143 -18.19 -6.05 -3.15
N MET A 144 -18.13 -6.46 -1.88
CA MET A 144 -19.29 -7.04 -1.18
C MET A 144 -20.40 -6.01 -0.92
N GLY A 145 -20.02 -4.74 -0.73
CA GLY A 145 -20.96 -3.62 -0.59
C GLY A 145 -21.43 -3.02 -1.92
N LYS A 146 -21.02 -3.58 -3.08
CA LYS A 146 -21.31 -3.07 -4.43
C LYS A 146 -20.97 -1.58 -4.64
N LYS A 147 -19.91 -1.09 -3.99
CA LYS A 147 -19.47 0.31 -4.07
C LYS A 147 -18.62 0.57 -5.32
N TRP A 148 -19.15 0.28 -6.51
CA TRP A 148 -18.39 0.26 -7.77
C TRP A 148 -17.66 1.57 -8.13
N LYS A 149 -18.16 2.72 -7.64
CA LYS A 149 -17.48 4.02 -7.82
C LYS A 149 -16.13 4.09 -7.08
N GLN A 150 -15.95 3.29 -6.03
CA GLN A 150 -14.70 3.21 -5.26
C GLN A 150 -13.73 2.18 -5.83
N LEU A 151 -14.24 1.14 -6.53
CA LEU A 151 -13.41 0.12 -7.20
C LEU A 151 -12.82 0.64 -8.51
N SER A 152 -11.91 1.61 -8.41
CA SER A 152 -11.20 2.17 -9.55
C SER A 152 -9.99 1.32 -9.95
N VAL A 153 -9.52 1.48 -11.19
CA VAL A 153 -8.24 0.89 -11.62
C VAL A 153 -7.09 1.35 -10.73
N LEU A 154 -7.10 2.62 -10.31
CA LEU A 154 -6.12 3.19 -9.37
C LEU A 154 -6.11 2.43 -8.04
N HIS A 155 -7.29 2.12 -7.48
CA HIS A 155 -7.42 1.36 -6.24
C HIS A 155 -6.78 -0.02 -6.37
N VAL A 156 -7.20 -0.80 -7.37
CA VAL A 156 -6.72 -2.17 -7.56
C VAL A 156 -5.23 -2.20 -7.87
N TYR A 157 -4.76 -1.30 -8.75
CA TYR A 157 -3.34 -1.12 -9.06
C TYR A 157 -2.55 -0.83 -7.78
N HIS A 158 -2.94 0.20 -7.03
CA HIS A 158 -2.25 0.61 -5.81
C HIS A 158 -2.15 -0.54 -4.81
N HIS A 159 -3.25 -1.20 -4.46
CA HIS A 159 -3.22 -2.23 -3.41
C HIS A 159 -2.34 -3.42 -3.81
N VAL A 160 -2.45 -3.94 -5.04
CA VAL A 160 -1.62 -5.08 -5.45
C VAL A 160 -0.14 -4.71 -5.58
N THR A 161 0.17 -3.55 -6.16
CA THR A 161 1.57 -3.15 -6.37
C THR A 161 2.23 -2.70 -5.07
N VAL A 162 1.50 -2.04 -4.17
CA VAL A 162 2.07 -1.57 -2.90
C VAL A 162 2.48 -2.75 -2.02
N PHE A 163 1.66 -3.79 -1.98
CA PHE A 163 1.98 -5.03 -1.27
C PHE A 163 3.24 -5.69 -1.83
N PHE A 164 3.31 -5.86 -3.15
CA PHE A 164 4.48 -6.46 -3.81
C PHE A 164 5.76 -5.62 -3.67
N CYS A 165 5.67 -4.29 -3.84
CA CYS A 165 6.81 -3.40 -3.68
C CYS A 165 7.33 -3.37 -2.23
N TYR A 166 6.45 -3.39 -1.23
CA TYR A 166 6.89 -3.44 0.16
C TYR A 166 7.41 -4.82 0.57
N TRP A 167 6.96 -5.91 -0.04
CA TRP A 167 7.64 -7.20 0.09
C TRP A 167 9.09 -7.11 -0.39
N ALA A 168 9.33 -6.57 -1.58
CA ALA A 168 10.69 -6.41 -2.11
C ALA A 168 11.56 -5.53 -1.19
N ASN A 169 11.01 -4.42 -0.69
CA ASN A 169 11.71 -3.60 0.30
C ASN A 169 11.97 -4.39 1.59
N PHE A 170 10.97 -5.00 2.20
CA PHE A 170 11.12 -5.80 3.41
C PHE A 170 12.22 -6.87 3.29
N ARG A 171 12.42 -7.43 2.09
CA ARG A 171 13.49 -8.40 1.82
C ARG A 171 14.88 -7.78 1.70
N THR A 172 15.02 -6.62 1.06
CA THR A 172 16.35 -6.07 0.68
C THR A 172 16.75 -4.79 1.39
N SER A 173 15.78 -4.00 1.82
CA SER A 173 15.93 -2.73 2.51
C SER A 173 14.88 -2.66 3.61
N TYR A 174 15.23 -2.99 4.84
CA TYR A 174 14.29 -3.05 5.96
C TYR A 174 14.72 -2.16 7.14
N ASP A 175 15.74 -1.34 6.92
CA ASP A 175 16.33 -0.46 7.92
C ASP A 175 16.67 0.93 7.35
N GLY A 176 17.13 1.83 8.21
CA GLY A 176 17.58 3.16 7.81
C GLY A 176 16.44 3.99 7.21
N ASP A 177 16.61 4.40 5.95
CA ASP A 177 15.78 5.43 5.29
C ASP A 177 14.29 5.08 5.13
N LEU A 178 13.91 3.80 5.24
CA LEU A 178 12.51 3.39 5.13
C LEU A 178 11.63 3.85 6.29
N TYR A 179 12.21 4.28 7.41
CA TYR A 179 11.42 4.84 8.51
C TYR A 179 10.59 6.04 8.03
N VAL A 180 11.14 6.90 7.15
CA VAL A 180 10.42 8.06 6.60
C VAL A 180 9.19 7.61 5.81
N THR A 181 9.33 6.52 5.05
CA THR A 181 8.23 5.92 4.30
C THR A 181 7.13 5.40 5.22
N ILE A 182 7.50 4.72 6.31
CA ILE A 182 6.56 4.24 7.34
C ILE A 182 5.83 5.42 7.98
N VAL A 183 6.55 6.49 8.35
CA VAL A 183 5.97 7.69 8.97
C VAL A 183 5.01 8.41 8.03
N LEU A 184 5.42 8.65 6.78
CA LEU A 184 4.62 9.37 5.79
C LEU A 184 3.38 8.55 5.39
N ASN A 185 3.54 7.27 5.05
CA ASN A 185 2.41 6.43 4.65
C ASN A 185 1.50 6.11 5.85
N GLY A 186 2.08 5.67 6.97
CA GLY A 186 1.34 5.37 8.19
C GLY A 186 0.59 6.57 8.74
N GLY A 187 1.20 7.77 8.72
CA GLY A 187 0.56 9.00 9.18
C GLY A 187 -0.65 9.37 8.31
N VAL A 188 -0.51 9.31 6.98
CA VAL A 188 -1.63 9.59 6.08
C VAL A 188 -2.70 8.51 6.16
N HIS A 189 -2.33 7.24 6.29
CA HIS A 189 -3.30 6.15 6.48
C HIS A 189 -4.07 6.30 7.79
N ALA A 190 -3.42 6.71 8.89
CA ALA A 190 -4.11 7.01 10.14
C ALA A 190 -5.19 8.10 9.95
N ILE A 191 -4.85 9.18 9.23
CA ILE A 191 -5.81 10.26 8.89
C ILE A 191 -6.93 9.73 7.98
N MET A 192 -6.60 8.93 6.97
CA MET A 192 -7.56 8.36 6.01
C MET A 192 -8.56 7.41 6.68
N TYR A 193 -8.10 6.48 7.51
CA TYR A 193 -8.99 5.55 8.22
C TYR A 193 -9.80 6.25 9.30
N MET A 194 -9.24 7.29 9.94
CA MET A 194 -10.01 8.15 10.84
C MET A 194 -11.17 8.81 10.08
N TYR A 195 -10.91 9.32 8.87
CA TYR A 195 -11.97 9.85 8.01
C TYR A 195 -13.01 8.78 7.67
N TYR A 196 -12.61 7.56 7.30
CA TYR A 196 -13.55 6.49 6.99
C TYR A 196 -14.43 6.13 8.19
N PHE A 197 -13.85 6.04 9.39
CA PHE A 197 -14.59 5.82 10.63
C PHE A 197 -15.58 6.95 10.94
N VAL A 198 -15.19 8.22 10.77
CA VAL A 198 -16.09 9.35 11.01
C VAL A 198 -17.19 9.41 9.95
N SER A 199 -16.88 9.05 8.70
CA SER A 199 -17.82 9.08 7.57
C SER A 199 -18.93 8.04 7.65
N SER A 200 -18.71 6.94 8.39
CA SER A 200 -19.78 5.97 8.64
C SER A 200 -20.81 6.48 9.64
N HIS A 201 -20.47 7.50 10.44
CA HIS A 201 -21.35 8.07 11.48
C HIS A 201 -21.93 9.44 11.12
N THR A 202 -21.33 10.13 10.15
CA THR A 202 -21.71 11.51 9.78
C THR A 202 -21.81 11.66 8.27
N ARG A 203 -22.93 12.23 7.78
CA ARG A 203 -23.21 12.37 6.33
C ARG A 203 -22.54 13.57 5.67
N GLN A 204 -22.00 14.52 6.44
CA GLN A 204 -21.37 15.72 5.90
C GLN A 204 -19.95 15.88 6.46
N ILE A 205 -18.96 15.57 5.62
CA ILE A 205 -17.55 15.81 5.94
C ILE A 205 -16.99 16.82 4.95
N TRP A 206 -16.87 18.06 5.41
CA TRP A 206 -16.37 19.20 4.63
C TRP A 206 -14.88 19.07 4.30
N TRP A 207 -14.11 18.30 5.07
CA TRP A 207 -12.66 18.20 4.89
C TRP A 207 -12.18 17.07 3.95
N LYS A 208 -13.12 16.42 3.23
CA LYS A 208 -12.80 15.39 2.23
C LYS A 208 -11.75 15.81 1.18
N PRO A 209 -11.78 17.04 0.60
CA PRO A 209 -10.77 17.45 -0.38
C PRO A 209 -9.36 17.56 0.21
N TYR A 210 -9.23 17.92 1.49
CA TYR A 210 -7.93 18.05 2.15
C TYR A 210 -7.22 16.70 2.31
N LEU A 211 -7.96 15.59 2.39
CA LEU A 211 -7.36 14.25 2.43
C LEU A 211 -6.57 13.96 1.16
N THR A 212 -7.14 14.25 -0.01
CA THR A 212 -6.44 14.06 -1.28
C THR A 212 -5.24 14.99 -1.37
N THR A 213 -5.33 16.23 -0.87
CA THR A 213 -4.18 17.14 -0.78
C THR A 213 -3.07 16.59 0.10
N VAL A 214 -3.40 16.04 1.27
CA VAL A 214 -2.42 15.42 2.18
C VAL A 214 -1.74 14.20 1.54
N GLN A 215 -2.50 13.35 0.85
CA GLN A 215 -1.96 12.22 0.06
C GLN A 215 -1.01 12.70 -1.05
N MET A 216 -1.35 13.78 -1.74
CA MET A 216 -0.47 14.38 -2.76
C MET A 216 0.82 14.91 -2.17
N ILE A 217 0.77 15.59 -1.02
CA ILE A 217 1.95 16.07 -0.29
C ILE A 217 2.83 14.89 0.13
N GLN A 218 2.24 13.80 0.64
CA GLN A 218 2.97 12.57 0.98
C GLN A 218 3.76 12.04 -0.21
N PHE A 219 3.13 11.90 -1.39
CA PHE A 219 3.84 11.42 -2.58
C PHE A 219 4.95 12.37 -3.03
N LEU A 220 4.78 13.69 -2.89
CA LEU A 220 5.86 14.66 -3.18
C LEU A 220 7.06 14.45 -2.26
N LEU A 221 6.83 14.32 -0.95
CA LEU A 221 7.88 14.08 0.04
C LEU A 221 8.58 12.73 -0.20
N MET A 222 7.82 11.68 -0.49
CA MET A 222 8.37 10.36 -0.82
C MET A 222 9.17 10.36 -2.13
N ASN A 223 8.77 11.14 -3.15
CA ASN A 223 9.56 11.32 -4.38
C ASN A 223 10.87 12.05 -4.09
N ALA A 224 10.84 13.11 -3.27
CA ALA A 224 12.05 13.82 -2.87
C ALA A 224 13.02 12.90 -2.11
N GLN A 225 12.50 12.08 -1.19
CA GLN A 225 13.27 11.06 -0.50
C GLN A 225 13.87 10.05 -1.48
N GLY A 226 13.07 9.49 -2.40
CA GLY A 226 13.53 8.53 -3.40
C GLY A 226 14.61 9.10 -4.33
N TYR A 227 14.46 10.34 -4.77
CA TYR A 227 15.46 11.05 -5.57
C TYR A 227 16.77 11.24 -4.80
N LEU A 228 16.71 11.63 -3.53
CA LEU A 228 17.88 11.79 -2.68
C LEU A 228 18.58 10.45 -2.41
N MET A 229 17.82 9.36 -2.20
CA MET A 229 18.37 8.01 -2.04
C MET A 229 19.17 7.56 -3.28
N VAL A 230 18.61 7.77 -4.47
CA VAL A 230 19.25 7.42 -5.75
C VAL A 230 20.46 8.31 -6.02
N SER A 231 20.33 9.63 -5.87
CA SER A 231 21.42 10.57 -6.18
C SER A 231 22.61 10.46 -5.24
N ARG A 232 22.37 10.17 -3.95
CA ARG A 232 23.44 10.03 -2.96
C ARG A 232 24.05 8.63 -2.88
N SER A 233 23.44 7.64 -3.53
CA SER A 233 23.88 6.24 -3.47
C SER A 233 24.14 5.78 -2.03
N CYS A 234 23.11 5.89 -1.19
CA CYS A 234 23.25 5.71 0.24
C CYS A 234 23.87 4.33 0.62
N PRO A 235 24.86 4.31 1.52
CA PRO A 235 25.52 3.06 1.93
C PRO A 235 24.54 2.07 2.55
N GLY A 236 24.72 0.77 2.25
CA GLY A 236 23.90 -0.32 2.82
C GLY A 236 22.59 -0.60 2.08
N MET A 237 22.10 0.35 1.27
CA MET A 237 20.91 0.15 0.48
C MET A 237 21.23 -0.28 -0.97
N PRO A 238 20.60 -1.35 -1.50
CA PRO A 238 20.76 -1.73 -2.90
C PRO A 238 20.25 -0.63 -3.84
N TYR A 239 21.11 -0.14 -4.73
CA TYR A 239 20.77 0.97 -5.64
C TYR A 239 19.51 0.71 -6.47
N LYS A 240 19.33 -0.53 -6.95
CA LYS A 240 18.16 -0.90 -7.76
C LYS A 240 16.85 -0.79 -6.99
N ILE A 241 16.83 -1.10 -5.69
CA ILE A 241 15.59 -0.95 -4.90
C ILE A 241 15.22 0.52 -4.73
N SER A 242 16.20 1.42 -4.60
CA SER A 242 15.95 2.86 -4.50
C SER A 242 15.39 3.41 -5.81
N VAL A 243 15.91 2.93 -6.94
CA VAL A 243 15.39 3.28 -8.27
C VAL A 243 13.96 2.75 -8.46
N MET A 244 13.70 1.48 -8.11
CA MET A 244 12.36 0.90 -8.17
C MET A 244 11.36 1.66 -7.29
N TYR A 245 11.77 2.00 -6.06
CA TYR A 245 10.98 2.83 -5.15
C TYR A 245 10.64 4.19 -5.78
N LEU A 246 11.62 4.90 -6.33
CA LEU A 246 11.40 6.19 -6.97
C LEU A 246 10.44 6.11 -8.16
N ILE A 247 10.65 5.16 -9.07
CA ILE A 247 9.77 4.95 -10.23
C ILE A 247 8.34 4.63 -9.76
N TYR A 248 8.22 3.78 -8.74
CA TYR A 248 6.93 3.38 -8.20
C TYR A 248 6.18 4.55 -7.57
N VAL A 249 6.80 5.30 -6.68
CA VAL A 249 6.20 6.47 -6.03
C VAL A 249 5.83 7.54 -7.07
N GLN A 250 6.65 7.71 -8.11
CA GLN A 250 6.35 8.61 -9.22
C GLN A 250 5.11 8.16 -10.01
N SER A 251 4.93 6.85 -10.22
CA SER A 251 3.74 6.30 -10.88
C SER A 251 2.46 6.61 -10.08
N LEU A 252 2.50 6.41 -8.76
CA LEU A 252 1.37 6.70 -7.87
C LEU A 252 1.06 8.20 -7.84
N PHE A 253 2.08 9.05 -7.80
CA PHE A 253 1.90 10.49 -7.84
C PHE A 253 1.10 10.93 -9.08
N TRP A 254 1.44 10.42 -10.27
CA TRP A 254 0.73 10.77 -11.50
C TRP A 254 -0.71 10.25 -11.54
N LEU A 255 -0.94 9.03 -11.04
CA LEU A 255 -2.29 8.47 -10.94
C LEU A 255 -3.18 9.27 -9.97
N PHE A 256 -2.64 9.65 -8.80
CA PHE A 256 -3.36 10.48 -7.84
C PHE A 256 -3.54 11.92 -8.33
N MET A 257 -2.56 12.47 -9.06
CA MET A 257 -2.70 13.77 -9.71
C MET A 257 -3.82 13.75 -10.75
N ASN A 258 -3.89 12.70 -11.59
CA ASN A 258 -4.98 12.53 -12.54
C ASN A 258 -6.34 12.45 -11.81
N PHE A 259 -6.43 11.65 -10.74
CA PHE A 259 -7.63 11.57 -9.91
C PHE A 259 -8.03 12.94 -9.32
N PHE A 260 -7.06 13.71 -8.83
CA PHE A 260 -7.28 15.03 -8.25
C PHE A 260 -7.81 16.02 -9.30
N VAL A 261 -7.14 16.10 -10.45
CA VAL A 261 -7.52 16.99 -11.56
C VAL A 261 -8.91 16.66 -12.07
N VAL A 262 -9.22 15.37 -12.29
CA VAL A 262 -10.53 14.95 -12.80
C VAL A 262 -11.66 15.25 -11.81
N ASN A 263 -11.47 14.91 -10.53
CA ASN A 263 -12.55 15.01 -9.53
C ASN A 263 -12.73 16.41 -8.94
N TYR A 264 -11.68 17.21 -8.83
CA TYR A 264 -11.73 18.51 -8.15
C TYR A 264 -11.57 19.68 -9.12
N CYS A 265 -10.64 19.62 -10.08
CA CYS A 265 -10.40 20.75 -10.99
C CYS A 265 -11.38 20.77 -12.19
N LEU A 266 -11.61 19.61 -12.83
CA LEU A 266 -12.46 19.51 -14.02
C LEU A 266 -13.95 19.37 -13.66
N SER A 267 -14.28 18.60 -12.62
CA SER A 267 -15.68 18.42 -12.19
C SER A 267 -16.31 19.71 -11.62
N SER A 268 -15.51 20.55 -10.95
CA SER A 268 -15.95 21.88 -10.48
C SER A 268 -16.21 22.88 -11.61
N ARG A 269 -15.84 22.54 -12.86
CA ARG A 269 -16.02 23.38 -14.06
C ARG A 269 -17.29 23.06 -14.85
N LYS A 270 -18.14 22.13 -14.37
CA LYS A 270 -19.46 21.91 -14.98
C LYS A 270 -20.26 23.21 -14.90
N THR A 271 -20.54 23.80 -16.07
CA THR A 271 -21.42 24.95 -16.20
C THR A 271 -22.81 24.64 -15.62
N PRO A 272 -23.54 25.64 -15.10
CA PRO A 272 -24.85 25.45 -14.45
C PRO A 272 -25.83 24.56 -15.26
N LYS A 273 -25.79 24.67 -16.60
CA LYS A 273 -26.60 23.86 -17.51
C LYS A 273 -26.35 22.34 -17.44
N ALA A 274 -25.13 21.90 -17.13
CA ALA A 274 -24.80 20.49 -17.01
C ALA A 274 -25.22 19.90 -15.65
N VAL A 275 -25.48 20.75 -14.64
CA VAL A 275 -25.97 20.35 -13.32
C VAL A 275 -27.51 20.21 -13.34
N GLU A 276 -28.22 21.03 -14.11
CA GLU A 276 -29.66 20.88 -14.34
C GLU A 276 -29.99 19.62 -15.15
N ALA A 277 -29.25 19.35 -16.24
CA ALA A 277 -29.46 18.15 -17.05
C ALA A 277 -29.20 16.82 -16.29
N ASP A 278 -28.31 16.82 -15.30
CA ASP A 278 -28.03 15.64 -14.45
C ASP A 278 -29.03 15.48 -13.29
N LYS A 279 -29.78 16.55 -12.95
CA LYS A 279 -30.93 16.47 -12.04
C LYS A 279 -32.16 15.92 -12.75
N GLU A 280 -32.43 16.38 -13.97
CA GLU A 280 -33.56 15.87 -14.78
C GLU A 280 -33.46 14.36 -15.04
N LYS A 281 -32.24 13.85 -15.32
CA LYS A 281 -31.99 12.41 -15.50
C LYS A 281 -32.09 11.54 -14.23
N LYS A 282 -32.14 12.14 -13.04
CA LYS A 282 -32.30 11.42 -11.76
C LYS A 282 -33.72 11.47 -11.21
N THR A 283 -34.63 12.17 -11.91
CA THR A 283 -36.02 12.36 -11.50
C THR A 283 -37.00 11.55 -12.38
N LEU A 284 -36.47 10.77 -13.32
CA LEU A 284 -37.14 9.74 -14.12
C LEU A 284 -36.56 8.37 -13.75
#